data_AF-A0A414U8G1-F1
#
_entry.id   AF-A0A414U8G1-F1
#
_cell.length_a   1.000
_cell.length_b   1.000
_cell.length_c   1.000
_cell.angle_alpha   90.00
_cell.angle_beta   90.00
_cell.angle_gamma   90.00
#
_symmetry.space_group_name_H-M   'P 1'
#
loop_
_entity.id
_entity.type
_entity.pdbx_description
1 polymer ?
#
loop_
_entity_poly.entity_id
_entity_poly.type
_entity_poly.pdbx_seq_one_letter_code
_entity_poly.pdbx_strand_id
1 'polypeptide(L)'
;MKITFNDGQELQIQQVTEQTDGALLIKTISAEEEQLKTLFSDAVATKRMSVSERDADTVVYENYTKLDAIVKYTAGILGVMMYQEGEDPDSRIAALEARLKEAEEKNADLQTRVEKAEEENEMLKGCILEMSETVYQ
;
A
#
# COMPACT_ATOMS: atom_id res chain seq x y z
N MET A 1 16.08 13.34 20.79
CA MET A 1 16.15 13.05 19.34
C MET A 1 15.34 14.11 18.60
N LYS A 2 15.65 14.36 17.33
CA LYS A 2 14.93 15.35 16.53
C LYS A 2 14.65 14.84 15.14
N ILE A 3 13.59 15.37 14.54
CA ILE A 3 13.29 15.21 13.12
C ILE A 3 13.56 16.54 12.42
N THR A 4 14.21 16.46 11.26
CA THR A 4 14.48 17.60 10.36
C THR A 4 13.73 17.36 9.06
N PHE A 5 12.84 18.28 8.72
CA PHE A 5 12.00 18.25 7.51
C PHE A 5 12.78 18.72 6.28
N ASN A 6 12.18 18.53 5.10
CA ASN A 6 12.81 18.85 3.82
C ASN A 6 13.09 20.36 3.63
N ASP A 7 12.31 21.22 4.29
CA ASP A 7 12.49 22.67 4.29
C ASP A 7 13.48 23.17 5.36
N GLY A 8 14.09 22.25 6.12
CA GLY A 8 15.05 22.53 7.18
C GLY A 8 14.43 22.83 8.55
N GLN A 9 13.10 22.84 8.68
CA GLN A 9 12.46 22.95 9.99
C GLN A 9 12.81 21.74 10.87
N GLU A 10 12.87 21.96 12.18
CA GLU A 10 13.19 20.91 13.16
C GLU A 10 12.09 20.77 14.20
N LEU A 11 11.81 19.53 14.59
CA LEU A 11 10.89 19.20 15.67
C LEU A 11 11.56 18.21 16.63
N GLN A 12 11.48 18.51 17.93
CA GLN A 12 11.92 17.56 18.95
C GLN A 12 10.91 16.42 19.04
N ILE A 13 11.41 15.18 19.06
CA ILE A 13 10.56 13.99 19.16
C ILE A 13 11.09 13.07 20.27
N GLN A 14 10.26 12.15 20.74
CA GLN A 14 10.64 11.13 21.72
C GLN A 14 10.81 9.76 21.07
N GLN A 15 10.15 9.51 19.94
CA GLN A 15 10.24 8.24 19.23
C GLN A 15 9.81 8.40 17.78
N VAL A 16 10.42 7.62 16.90
CA VAL A 16 9.92 7.31 15.55
C VAL A 16 9.89 5.79 15.37
N THR A 17 8.83 5.24 14.79
CA THR A 17 8.72 3.78 14.57
C THR A 17 7.83 3.49 13.37
N GLU A 18 8.32 2.68 12.44
CA GLU A 18 7.50 2.08 11.39
C GLU A 18 6.62 0.97 11.99
N GLN A 19 5.32 1.11 11.78
CA GLN A 19 4.30 0.16 12.19
C GLN A 19 4.18 -0.98 11.17
N THR A 20 3.61 -2.11 11.60
CA THR A 20 3.44 -3.30 10.74
C THR A 20 2.50 -3.09 9.55
N ASP A 21 1.64 -2.07 9.61
CA ASP A 21 0.72 -1.68 8.53
C ASP A 21 1.37 -0.73 7.50
N GLY A 22 2.62 -0.31 7.72
CA GLY A 22 3.36 0.63 6.87
C GLY A 22 3.33 2.08 7.37
N ALA A 23 2.60 2.38 8.45
CA ALA A 23 2.55 3.73 9.00
C ALA A 23 3.87 4.12 9.68
N LEU A 24 4.29 5.37 9.52
CA LEU A 24 5.33 5.98 10.35
C LEU A 24 4.68 6.66 11.55
N LEU A 25 4.94 6.15 12.76
CA LEU A 25 4.47 6.74 14.01
C LEU A 25 5.57 7.62 14.62
N ILE A 26 5.29 8.91 14.78
CA ILE A 26 6.18 9.89 15.38
C ILE A 26 5.56 10.39 16.68
N LYS A 27 6.26 10.24 17.81
CA LYS A 27 5.77 10.70 19.13
C LYS A 27 6.49 11.97 19.56
N THR A 28 5.73 12.98 19.96
CA THR A 28 6.25 14.24 20.51
C THR A 28 5.37 14.83 21.61
N ILE A 29 5.99 15.45 22.61
CA ILE A 29 5.37 16.29 23.64
C ILE A 29 5.73 17.77 23.45
N SER A 30 6.58 18.09 22.47
CA SER A 30 7.17 19.43 22.33
C SER A 30 6.36 20.37 21.42
N ALA A 31 5.19 19.94 20.96
CA ALA A 31 4.34 20.70 20.04
C ALA A 31 2.87 20.40 20.31
N GLU A 32 2.01 21.35 19.93
CA GLU A 32 0.56 21.25 20.05
C GLU A 32 -0.06 20.61 18.80
N GLU A 33 -1.27 20.08 18.94
CA GLU A 33 -1.98 19.36 17.88
C GLU A 33 -2.13 20.18 16.59
N GLU A 34 -2.44 21.47 16.69
CA GLU A 34 -2.60 22.36 15.53
C GLU A 34 -1.28 22.61 14.78
N GLN A 35 -0.18 22.75 15.53
CA GLN A 35 1.15 22.87 14.94
C GLN A 35 1.56 21.58 14.22
N LEU A 36 1.32 20.43 14.85
CA LEU A 36 1.59 19.12 14.24
C LEU A 36 0.76 18.93 12.97
N LYS A 37 -0.52 19.27 13.01
CA LYS A 37 -1.38 19.19 11.83
C LYS A 37 -0.85 20.06 10.70
N THR A 38 -0.39 21.28 11.00
CA THR A 38 0.16 22.19 9.98
C THR A 38 1.45 21.65 9.37
N LEU A 39 2.40 21.22 10.21
CA LEU A 39 3.70 20.69 9.77
C LEU A 39 3.54 19.41 8.94
N PHE A 40 2.77 18.46 9.46
CA PHE A 40 2.66 17.13 8.87
C PHE A 40 1.65 17.04 7.72
N SER A 41 0.82 18.07 7.50
CA SER A 41 -0.02 18.17 6.29
C SER A 41 0.72 18.81 5.11
N ASP A 42 1.89 19.41 5.32
CA ASP A 42 2.69 19.96 4.24
C ASP A 42 3.45 18.83 3.51
N ALA A 43 2.94 18.43 2.36
CA ALA A 43 3.52 17.37 1.53
C ALA A 43 4.94 17.71 1.03
N VAL A 44 5.31 19.00 0.89
CA VAL A 44 6.64 19.41 0.45
C VAL A 44 7.64 19.27 1.58
N ALA A 45 7.25 19.67 2.79
CA ALA A 45 8.09 19.55 3.99
C ALA A 45 8.27 18.08 4.42
N THR A 46 7.19 17.28 4.36
CA THR A 46 7.18 15.86 4.78
C THR A 46 7.72 14.89 3.73
N LYS A 47 7.94 15.34 2.49
CA LYS A 47 8.51 14.51 1.41
C LYS A 47 9.81 13.81 1.81
N ARG A 48 10.62 14.45 2.64
CA ARG A 48 11.82 13.88 3.22
C ARG A 48 11.96 14.34 4.66
N MET A 49 12.06 13.39 5.56
CA MET A 49 12.28 13.63 6.98
C MET A 49 13.50 12.85 7.44
N SER A 50 14.41 13.52 8.14
CA SER A 50 15.61 12.89 8.69
C SER A 50 15.56 12.91 10.21
N VAL A 51 15.75 11.76 10.83
CA VAL A 51 15.75 11.62 12.29
C VAL A 51 17.17 11.44 12.77
N SER A 52 17.58 12.28 13.72
CA SER A 52 18.90 12.23 14.35
C SER A 52 18.77 12.09 15.86
N GLU A 53 19.61 11.21 16.42
CA GLU A 53 19.81 11.03 17.84
C GLU A 53 21.29 11.23 18.16
N ARG A 54 21.60 11.68 19.38
CA ARG A 54 22.98 11.94 19.78
C ARG A 54 23.77 10.63 19.68
N ASP A 55 24.89 10.67 18.96
CA ASP A 55 25.80 9.54 18.76
C ASP A 55 25.23 8.37 17.92
N ALA A 56 24.15 8.60 17.16
CA ALA A 56 23.54 7.62 16.25
C ALA A 56 23.54 8.09 14.78
N ASP A 57 23.49 7.14 13.85
CA ASP A 57 23.34 7.42 12.43
C ASP A 57 21.97 8.05 12.14
N THR A 58 21.96 9.02 11.22
CA THR A 58 20.73 9.67 10.77
C THR A 58 19.91 8.70 9.92
N VAL A 59 18.66 8.46 10.31
CA VAL A 59 17.70 7.67 9.53
C VAL A 59 16.87 8.62 8.67
N VAL A 60 16.63 8.25 7.41
CA VAL A 60 15.85 9.07 6.47
C VAL A 60 14.56 8.34 6.08
N TYR A 61 13.45 9.04 6.21
CA TYR A 61 12.11 8.62 5.80
C TYR A 61 11.69 9.46 4.60
N GLU A 62 11.35 8.80 3.49
CA GLU A 62 10.98 9.48 2.24
C GLU A 62 9.52 9.19 1.89
N ASN A 63 8.86 10.18 1.29
CA ASN A 63 7.51 10.16 0.75
C ASN A 63 6.38 9.85 1.73
N TYR A 64 6.60 10.00 3.03
CA TYR A 64 5.54 9.97 4.05
C TYR A 64 4.75 11.28 4.03
N THR A 65 3.94 11.48 2.99
CA THR A 65 3.23 12.74 2.71
C THR A 65 1.75 12.71 3.08
N LYS A 66 1.20 11.54 3.45
CA LYS A 66 -0.20 11.40 3.85
C LYS A 66 -0.33 11.35 5.37
N LEU A 67 -0.86 12.43 5.94
CA LEU A 67 -1.25 12.46 7.36
C LEU A 67 -2.56 11.69 7.56
N ASP A 68 -2.51 10.67 8.40
CA ASP A 68 -3.69 9.87 8.76
C ASP A 68 -4.37 10.41 10.00
N ALA A 69 -3.64 10.45 11.12
CA ALA A 69 -4.20 10.92 12.38
C ALA A 69 -3.14 11.45 13.36
N ILE A 70 -3.64 12.23 14.33
CA ILE A 70 -2.89 12.66 15.51
C ILE A 70 -3.59 12.08 16.74
N VAL A 71 -2.90 11.20 17.46
CA VAL A 71 -3.43 10.43 18.60
C VAL A 71 -2.86 10.97 19.91
N LYS A 72 -3.71 11.12 20.93
CA LYS A 72 -3.30 11.55 22.27
C LYS A 72 -2.95 10.34 23.12
N TYR A 73 -1.73 10.32 23.64
CA TYR A 73 -1.24 9.33 24.59
C TYR A 73 -1.27 9.88 26.02
N THR A 74 -1.00 9.01 26.99
CA THR A 74 -0.83 9.42 28.39
C THR A 74 0.28 10.46 28.54
N ALA A 75 0.20 11.27 29.60
CA ALA A 75 1.18 12.33 29.91
C ALA A 75 1.34 13.42 28.83
N GLY A 76 0.34 13.61 27.96
CA GLY A 76 0.33 14.72 26.99
C GLY A 76 1.19 14.47 25.74
N ILE A 77 1.68 13.25 25.54
CA ILE A 77 2.40 12.88 24.33
C ILE A 77 1.40 12.78 23.17
N LEU A 78 1.73 13.40 22.04
CA LEU A 78 0.99 13.29 20.79
C LEU A 78 1.73 12.35 19.84
N GLY A 79 1.01 11.47 19.17
CA GLY A 79 1.53 10.60 18.12
C GLY A 79 0.96 10.99 16.77
N VAL A 80 1.83 11.28 15.80
CA VAL A 80 1.48 11.56 14.41
C VAL A 80 1.66 10.29 13.60
N MET A 81 0.63 9.88 12.87
CA MET A 81 0.68 8.73 11.95
C MET A 81 0.71 9.22 10.51
N MET A 82 1.74 8.81 9.78
CA MET A 82 1.96 9.16 8.38
C MET A 82 2.02 7.89 7.52
N TYR A 83 1.51 7.95 6.30
CA TYR A 83 1.72 6.91 5.28
C TYR A 83 2.47 7.46 4.08
N GLN A 84 3.13 6.56 3.36
CA GLN A 84 3.56 6.86 2.00
C GLN A 84 2.34 6.99 1.08
N GLU A 85 2.46 7.80 0.04
CA GLU A 85 1.40 7.98 -0.93
C GLU A 85 0.99 6.65 -1.56
N GLY A 86 -0.30 6.29 -1.45
CA GLY A 86 -0.83 5.02 -1.97
C GLY A 86 -0.65 3.80 -1.06
N GLU A 87 0.11 3.92 0.04
CA GLU A 87 0.37 2.84 0.99
C GLU A 87 -0.56 2.85 2.21
N ASP A 88 -1.45 3.84 2.30
CA ASP A 88 -2.49 3.84 3.32
C ASP A 88 -3.49 2.69 3.09
N PRO A 89 -4.16 2.20 4.16
CA PRO A 89 -5.05 1.05 4.08
C PRO A 89 -6.13 1.17 3.00
N ASP A 90 -6.75 2.34 2.86
CA ASP A 90 -7.81 2.57 1.88
C ASP A 90 -7.28 2.47 0.44
N SER A 91 -6.14 3.10 0.15
CA SER A 91 -5.48 3.01 -1.15
C SER A 91 -5.07 1.57 -1.49
N ARG A 92 -4.53 0.83 -0.52
CA ARG A 92 -4.14 -0.58 -0.69
C ARG A 92 -5.35 -1.47 -0.95
N ILE A 93 -6.46 -1.24 -0.24
CA ILE A 93 -7.71 -1.97 -0.45
C ILE A 93 -8.25 -1.68 -1.85
N ALA A 94 -8.32 -0.41 -2.27
CA ALA A 94 -8.80 -0.04 -3.60
C ALA A 94 -7.95 -0.67 -4.72
N ALA A 95 -6.62 -0.70 -4.56
CA ALA A 95 -5.73 -1.36 -5.52
C ALA A 95 -5.93 -2.87 -5.56
N LEU A 96 -6.17 -3.52 -4.41
CA LEU A 96 -6.47 -4.95 -4.34
C LEU A 96 -7.83 -5.28 -4.97
N GLU A 97 -8.86 -4.48 -4.72
CA GLU A 97 -10.19 -4.65 -5.34
C GLU A 97 -10.12 -4.52 -6.86
N ALA A 98 -9.38 -3.54 -7.39
CA ALA A 98 -9.19 -3.38 -8.82
C ALA A 98 -8.50 -4.61 -9.45
N ARG A 99 -7.45 -5.13 -8.81
CA ARG A 99 -6.74 -6.34 -9.26
C ARG A 99 -7.61 -7.59 -9.16
N LEU A 100 -8.46 -7.69 -8.13
CA LEU A 100 -9.39 -8.80 -7.97
C LEU A 100 -10.40 -8.81 -9.12
N LYS A 101 -11.00 -7.66 -9.42
CA LYS A 101 -11.95 -7.53 -10.53
C LYS A 101 -11.31 -7.90 -11.88
N GLU A 102 -10.10 -7.43 -12.15
CA GLU A 102 -9.37 -7.79 -13.38
C GLU A 102 -9.10 -9.31 -13.45
N ALA A 103 -8.76 -9.93 -12.31
CA ALA A 103 -8.55 -11.37 -12.24
C ALA A 103 -9.85 -12.17 -12.46
N GLU A 104 -10.98 -11.70 -11.92
CA GLU A 104 -12.30 -12.29 -12.14
C GLU A 104 -12.71 -12.22 -13.62
N GLU A 105 -12.53 -11.07 -14.26
CA GLU A 105 -12.81 -10.90 -15.70
C GLU A 105 -11.95 -11.84 -16.56
N LYS A 106 -10.64 -11.96 -16.26
CA LYS A 106 -9.74 -12.90 -16.94
C LYS A 106 -10.14 -14.36 -16.72
N ASN A 107 -10.56 -14.72 -15.50
CA ASN A 107 -11.00 -16.07 -15.20
C ASN A 107 -12.28 -16.43 -15.96
N ALA A 108 -13.22 -15.51 -16.10
CA ALA A 108 -14.44 -15.72 -16.89
C ALA A 108 -14.14 -15.90 -18.40
N ASP A 109 -13.23 -15.09 -18.97
CA ASP A 109 -12.77 -15.28 -20.35
C ASP A 109 -12.11 -16.64 -20.55
N LEU A 110 -11.21 -17.03 -19.63
CA LEU A 110 -10.53 -18.31 -19.67
C LEU A 110 -11.53 -19.48 -19.58
N GLN A 111 -12.52 -19.42 -18.70
CA GLN A 111 -13.57 -20.44 -18.59
C GLN A 111 -14.32 -20.60 -19.92
N THR A 112 -14.76 -19.49 -20.52
CA THR A 112 -15.46 -19.50 -21.81
C THR A 112 -14.60 -20.14 -22.92
N ARG A 113 -13.30 -19.84 -22.94
CA ARG A 113 -12.36 -20.41 -23.92
C ARG A 113 -12.12 -21.90 -23.70
N VAL A 114 -12.08 -22.34 -22.44
CA VAL A 114 -11.94 -23.77 -22.10
C VAL A 114 -13.19 -24.53 -22.54
N GLU A 115 -14.38 -24.04 -22.23
CA GLU A 115 -15.65 -24.65 -22.65
C GLU A 115 -15.70 -24.82 -24.18
N LYS A 116 -15.38 -23.76 -24.93
CA LYS A 116 -15.33 -23.84 -26.40
C LYS A 116 -14.33 -24.88 -26.91
N ALA A 117 -13.14 -24.95 -26.29
CA ALA A 117 -12.13 -25.93 -26.67
C ALA A 117 -12.55 -27.36 -26.33
N GLU A 118 -13.31 -27.57 -25.25
CA GLU A 118 -13.89 -28.87 -24.90
C GLU A 118 -14.94 -29.29 -25.92
N GLU A 119 -15.83 -28.39 -26.34
CA GLU A 119 -16.81 -28.64 -27.41
C GLU A 119 -16.14 -29.01 -28.74
N GLU A 120 -15.12 -28.26 -29.15
CA GLU A 120 -14.34 -28.54 -30.36
C GLU A 120 -13.67 -29.92 -30.29
N ASN A 121 -13.11 -30.29 -29.13
CA ASN A 121 -12.52 -31.61 -28.94
C ASN A 121 -13.55 -32.75 -29.01
N GLU A 122 -14.73 -32.58 -28.42
CA GLU A 122 -15.80 -33.59 -28.52
C GLU A 122 -16.28 -33.77 -29.97
N MET A 123 -16.46 -32.68 -30.72
CA MET A 123 -16.78 -32.77 -32.15
C MET A 123 -15.71 -33.52 -32.95
N LEU A 124 -14.43 -33.20 -32.72
CA LEU A 124 -13.32 -33.87 -33.40
C LEU A 124 -13.25 -35.37 -33.06
N LYS A 125 -13.45 -35.75 -31.79
CA LYS A 125 -13.53 -37.16 -31.38
C LYS A 125 -14.68 -37.89 -32.12
N GLY A 126 -15.84 -37.25 -32.24
CA GLY A 126 -16.98 -37.80 -32.99
C GLY A 126 -16.65 -38.06 -34.45
N CYS A 127 -16.10 -37.06 -35.16
CA CYS A 127 -15.70 -37.21 -36.57
C CYS A 127 -14.66 -38.33 -36.76
N ILE A 128 -13.68 -38.45 -35.86
CA ILE A 128 -12.66 -39.51 -35.93
C ILE A 128 -13.31 -40.90 -35.77
N LEU A 129 -14.28 -41.04 -34.87
CA LEU A 129 -14.99 -42.30 -34.65
C LEU A 129 -15.77 -42.72 -35.91
N GLU A 130 -16.56 -41.82 -36.48
CA GLU A 130 -17.32 -42.07 -37.72
C GLU A 130 -16.40 -42.45 -38.89
N MET A 131 -15.28 -41.74 -39.05
CA MET A 131 -14.26 -42.08 -40.06
C MET A 131 -13.66 -43.47 -39.81
N SER A 132 -13.39 -43.83 -38.55
CA SER A 132 -12.85 -45.14 -38.22
C SER A 132 -13.84 -46.26 -38.57
N GLU A 133 -15.12 -46.10 -38.29
CA GLU A 133 -16.16 -47.08 -38.61
C GLU A 133 -16.31 -47.30 -40.12
N THR A 134 -16.19 -46.22 -40.90
CA THR A 134 -16.26 -46.29 -42.38
C THR A 134 -15.07 -47.02 -42.99
N VAL A 135 -13.89 -46.98 -42.37
CA VAL A 135 -12.67 -47.64 -42.86
C VAL A 135 -12.69 -49.16 -42.60
N TYR A 136 -13.46 -49.63 -41.61
CA TYR A 136 -13.56 -51.05 -41.25
C TYR A 136 -14.77 -51.78 -41.87
N GLN A 137 -15.57 -51.11 -42.71
CA GLN A 137 -16.62 -51.72 -43.55
C GLN A 137 -16.10 -52.07 -44.95
#